data_AF-A0A9N9ALW5-F1
#
_entry.id   AF-A0A9N9ALW5-F1
#
_cell.length_a   1.000
_cell.length_b   1.000
_cell.length_c   1.000
_cell.angle_alpha   90.00
_cell.angle_beta   90.00
_cell.angle_gamma   90.00
#
_symmetry.space_group_name_H-M   'P 1'
#
loop_
_entity.id
_entity.type
_entity.pdbx_description
1 polymer ?
#
loop_
_entity_poly.entity_id
_entity_poly.type
_entity_poly.pdbx_seq_one_letter_code
_entity_poly.pdbx_strand_id
1 'polypeptide(L)'
;MDNEFEEEEFEETQDLNIKINSTNRDAVFFAIDCSESMLKPDSSDIDNVESDRENKDPNIPLRSAIRAASEVCLRKIIDRTQDYVGVLFYNTKEHKNKSDAAHIYVLHDVDFPDVNRIRELSELASGEINFDERIGSSNEEFPLANVFMACRESLAQLSPSFKTKRIFFITDQDQPHKKNRYLRSAAITRTHDLAEIGIEVNLFSINRPDKQFNFNAFWSEIVSDEDLKKNHVNTSGDIEVLVQHVMTKEAPRRSIFSLPFRLGPDDTLTFGVKGYVLCIEKKKPTHQWAYMKSEAIKLAKSKSTYICADTAQRLLSADIKYYYEFGGEKIVFTNDEINELKKFGEMGITLLGFKPYNRFKFHYHIEHPYFIYPDEEKYEGSTRTFAALHQKMLELEKIAICQVRLRKTSVSRISALVAQKEELDEYGAQIHPPGIQMYFLPYAEDLRPLPEWSELTSAPSDLAQIMEEVITPLTIKSGFSPDKFKSPALKRFYDVLQCIALDKELPETYTDSTVPKVNAIRKRVGKKFLEFNKRVILDAEEIKANRQDIVHEPKPTKARAQRKATTDTAAKSKTKAAPEDGVDVEALWKDGRAEKAKVADIKAYLTKIGRTVTGKRKAELLEELDSVMKEKYPD
;
A
#
# COMPACT_ATOMS: atom_id res chain seq x y z
N MET A 1 10.98 -16.51 21.10
CA MET A 1 11.14 -16.40 19.64
C MET A 1 10.21 -15.33 19.11
N ASP A 2 8.89 -15.47 19.28
CA ASP A 2 7.90 -14.55 18.67
C ASP A 2 8.10 -13.05 19.00
N ASN A 3 8.42 -12.68 20.25
CA ASN A 3 8.58 -11.26 20.61
C ASN A 3 9.81 -10.56 19.98
N GLU A 4 10.92 -11.25 19.74
CA GLU A 4 12.12 -10.62 19.15
C GLU A 4 11.97 -10.43 17.64
N PHE A 5 11.29 -11.36 16.96
CA PHE A 5 10.96 -11.21 15.54
C PHE A 5 9.91 -10.12 15.31
N GLU A 6 8.90 -10.00 16.19
CA GLU A 6 7.94 -8.88 16.15
C GLU A 6 8.60 -7.53 16.44
N GLU A 7 9.55 -7.45 17.39
CA GLU A 7 10.33 -6.23 17.64
C GLU A 7 11.25 -5.88 16.45
N GLU A 8 11.94 -6.85 15.82
CA GLU A 8 12.75 -6.63 14.62
C GLU A 8 11.88 -6.15 13.43
N GLU A 9 10.69 -6.74 13.18
CA GLU A 9 9.76 -6.27 12.14
C GLU A 9 9.28 -4.84 12.42
N PHE A 10 9.06 -4.49 13.69
CA PHE A 10 8.63 -3.17 14.11
C PHE A 10 9.75 -2.13 13.94
N GLU A 11 10.99 -2.47 14.26
CA GLU A 11 12.18 -1.66 14.00
C GLU A 11 12.43 -1.51 12.50
N GLU A 12 12.30 -2.57 11.70
CA GLU A 12 12.46 -2.50 10.25
C GLU A 12 11.43 -1.57 9.58
N THR A 13 10.17 -1.63 10.02
CA THR A 13 9.10 -0.76 9.53
C THR A 13 9.34 0.71 9.94
N GLN A 14 9.86 0.95 11.15
CA GLN A 14 10.24 2.29 11.60
C GLN A 14 11.45 2.82 10.83
N ASP A 15 12.49 2.01 10.64
CA ASP A 15 13.69 2.34 9.87
C ASP A 15 13.37 2.60 8.40
N LEU A 16 12.43 1.84 7.82
CA LEU A 16 11.92 2.08 6.48
C LEU A 16 11.20 3.43 6.41
N ASN A 17 10.30 3.74 7.35
CA ASN A 17 9.63 5.04 7.43
C ASN A 17 10.63 6.19 7.62
N ILE A 18 11.67 6.01 8.45
CA ILE A 18 12.73 7.01 8.65
C ILE A 18 13.55 7.17 7.38
N LYS A 19 13.97 6.09 6.71
CA LYS A 19 14.71 6.15 5.43
C LYS A 19 13.89 6.81 4.33
N ILE A 20 12.61 6.44 4.22
CA ILE A 20 11.67 7.08 3.30
C ILE A 20 11.60 8.58 3.64
N ASN A 21 11.50 8.99 4.90
CA ASN A 21 11.35 10.41 5.26
C ASN A 21 12.65 11.23 5.29
N SER A 22 13.82 10.60 5.37
CA SER A 22 15.12 11.28 5.60
C SER A 22 16.03 11.40 4.38
N THR A 23 15.81 10.62 3.31
CA THR A 23 16.87 10.43 2.31
C THR A 23 16.88 11.42 1.14
N ASN A 24 15.79 12.15 0.86
CA ASN A 24 15.70 13.11 -0.25
C ASN A 24 14.87 14.33 0.16
N ARG A 25 15.53 15.46 0.50
CA ARG A 25 14.83 16.75 0.65
C ARG A 25 14.42 17.26 -0.71
N ASP A 26 13.17 17.69 -0.81
CA ASP A 26 12.57 18.26 -2.00
C ASP A 26 12.17 19.71 -1.76
N ALA A 27 12.20 20.52 -2.80
CA ALA A 27 11.76 21.91 -2.74
C ALA A 27 10.77 22.20 -3.86
N VAL A 28 9.57 22.62 -3.48
CA VAL A 28 8.48 22.96 -4.40
C VAL A 28 8.18 24.46 -4.30
N PHE A 29 8.21 25.15 -5.43
CA PHE A 29 7.77 26.54 -5.51
C PHE A 29 6.52 26.64 -6.37
N PHE A 30 5.39 27.01 -5.77
CA PHE A 30 4.16 27.29 -6.51
C PHE A 30 4.28 28.64 -7.23
N ALA A 31 4.09 28.64 -8.54
CA ALA A 31 3.93 29.85 -9.34
C ALA A 31 2.50 29.89 -9.87
N ILE A 32 1.66 30.72 -9.27
CA ILE A 32 0.21 30.74 -9.50
C ILE A 32 -0.17 31.99 -10.29
N ASP A 33 -0.89 31.78 -11.39
CA ASP A 33 -1.46 32.83 -12.21
C ASP A 33 -2.61 33.55 -11.50
N CYS A 34 -2.52 34.88 -11.41
CA CYS A 34 -3.55 35.73 -10.83
C CYS A 34 -4.22 36.64 -11.85
N SER A 35 -4.18 36.30 -13.15
CA SER A 35 -4.91 37.03 -14.20
C SER A 35 -6.42 37.00 -13.98
N GLU A 36 -7.15 37.99 -14.50
CA GLU A 36 -8.60 38.10 -14.31
C GLU A 36 -9.39 36.85 -14.73
N SER A 37 -8.88 36.04 -15.66
CA SER A 37 -9.55 34.78 -16.05
C SER A 37 -9.48 33.71 -14.96
N MET A 38 -8.43 33.71 -14.13
CA MET A 38 -8.29 32.81 -12.98
C MET A 38 -9.18 33.18 -11.79
N LEU A 39 -9.71 34.41 -11.76
CA LEU A 39 -10.62 34.90 -10.72
C LEU A 39 -12.10 34.62 -11.02
N LYS A 40 -12.43 34.17 -12.25
CA LYS A 40 -13.82 33.91 -12.66
C LYS A 40 -14.23 32.49 -12.28
N PRO A 41 -15.45 32.27 -11.75
CA PRO A 41 -15.95 30.94 -11.48
C PRO A 41 -16.16 30.15 -12.77
N ASP A 42 -16.03 28.82 -12.69
CA ASP A 42 -16.33 27.93 -13.80
C ASP A 42 -17.83 27.95 -14.16
N SER A 43 -18.16 27.83 -15.44
CA SER A 43 -19.54 27.88 -15.94
C SER A 43 -20.42 26.71 -15.45
N SER A 44 -19.79 25.59 -15.07
CA SER A 44 -20.46 24.40 -14.55
C SER A 44 -21.17 24.63 -13.20
N ASP A 45 -20.77 25.68 -12.45
CA ASP A 45 -21.41 26.08 -11.20
C ASP A 45 -22.56 27.08 -11.41
N ILE A 46 -22.67 27.71 -12.59
CA ILE A 46 -23.71 28.71 -12.87
C ILE A 46 -25.06 28.04 -13.17
N ASP A 47 -25.05 26.84 -13.79
CA ASP A 47 -26.27 26.09 -14.13
C ASP A 47 -26.79 25.20 -12.98
N ASN A 48 -25.98 24.92 -11.96
CA ASN A 48 -26.36 24.06 -10.82
C ASN A 48 -26.92 24.83 -9.60
N VAL A 49 -27.01 26.17 -9.68
CA VAL A 49 -27.53 27.01 -8.58
C VAL A 49 -29.02 26.74 -8.29
N GLU A 50 -29.77 26.13 -9.21
CA GLU A 50 -31.19 25.86 -9.02
C GLU A 50 -31.52 24.52 -8.33
N SER A 51 -30.60 23.55 -8.23
CA SER A 51 -30.95 22.18 -7.80
C SER A 51 -30.40 21.70 -6.45
N ASP A 52 -29.28 22.21 -5.92
CA ASP A 52 -28.71 21.72 -4.65
C ASP A 52 -28.39 22.86 -3.66
N ARG A 53 -29.29 23.06 -2.67
CA ARG A 53 -29.12 24.02 -1.56
C ARG A 53 -28.19 23.48 -0.45
N GLU A 54 -26.96 23.11 -0.79
CA GLU A 54 -25.90 22.92 0.21
C GLU A 54 -24.67 23.74 -0.21
N ASN A 55 -24.42 24.84 0.51
CA ASN A 55 -23.21 25.68 0.54
C ASN A 55 -21.96 25.10 -0.16
N LYS A 56 -21.89 25.16 -1.49
CA LYS A 56 -20.63 25.04 -2.21
C LYS A 56 -20.23 26.43 -2.67
N ASP A 57 -19.12 26.92 -2.14
CA ASP A 57 -18.47 28.13 -2.65
C ASP A 57 -18.22 27.94 -4.16
N PRO A 58 -18.46 28.98 -4.99
CA PRO A 58 -18.23 28.88 -6.43
C PRO A 58 -16.77 28.53 -6.70
N ASN A 59 -16.54 27.59 -7.61
CA ASN A 59 -15.21 27.09 -7.90
C ASN A 59 -14.41 28.11 -8.73
N ILE A 60 -13.59 28.90 -8.03
CA ILE A 60 -12.71 29.90 -8.63
C ILE A 60 -11.31 29.29 -8.79
N PRO A 61 -10.74 29.22 -10.01
CA PRO A 61 -9.45 28.59 -10.29
C PRO A 61 -8.30 29.08 -9.39
N LEU A 62 -8.20 30.40 -9.15
CA LEU A 62 -7.20 30.97 -8.26
C LEU A 62 -7.33 30.44 -6.83
N ARG A 63 -8.55 30.39 -6.28
CA ARG A 63 -8.80 29.87 -4.93
C ARG A 63 -8.46 28.38 -4.85
N SER A 64 -8.75 27.63 -5.90
CA SER A 64 -8.42 26.21 -6.03
C SER A 64 -6.90 25.98 -6.05
N ALA A 65 -6.15 26.80 -6.78
CA ALA A 65 -4.69 26.76 -6.80
C ALA A 65 -4.07 27.11 -5.43
N ILE A 66 -4.58 28.14 -4.75
CA ILE A 66 -4.12 28.53 -3.40
C ILE A 66 -4.44 27.43 -2.39
N ARG A 67 -5.65 26.84 -2.46
CA ARG A 67 -6.03 25.71 -1.60
C ARG A 67 -5.12 24.50 -1.83
N ALA A 68 -4.74 24.20 -3.08
CA ALA A 68 -3.80 23.14 -3.37
C ALA A 68 -2.42 23.38 -2.72
N ALA A 69 -1.90 24.61 -2.77
CA ALA A 69 -0.66 24.96 -2.07
C ALA A 69 -0.80 24.80 -0.54
N SER A 70 -1.94 25.20 0.03
CA SER A 70 -2.24 25.02 1.47
C SER A 70 -2.26 23.54 1.87
N GLU A 71 -2.94 22.69 1.09
CA GLU A 71 -3.05 21.26 1.38
C GLU A 71 -1.69 20.56 1.24
N VAL A 72 -0.86 20.96 0.27
CA VAL A 72 0.53 20.47 0.16
C VAL A 72 1.34 20.86 1.40
N CYS A 73 1.28 22.11 1.86
CA CYS A 73 1.95 22.52 3.10
C CYS A 73 1.50 21.68 4.29
N LEU A 74 0.19 21.47 4.44
CA LEU A 74 -0.38 20.63 5.50
C LEU A 74 0.12 19.19 5.41
N ARG A 75 0.11 18.60 4.21
CA ARG A 75 0.60 17.23 3.94
C ARG A 75 2.06 17.07 4.33
N LYS A 76 2.94 18.00 3.94
CA LYS A 76 4.37 17.96 4.28
C LYS A 76 4.60 17.95 5.80
N ILE A 77 3.81 18.72 6.56
CA ILE A 77 3.86 18.70 8.04
C ILE A 77 3.38 17.35 8.58
N ILE A 78 2.25 16.84 8.07
CA ILE A 78 1.65 15.57 8.45
C ILE A 78 2.61 14.39 8.20
N ASP A 79 3.28 14.38 7.05
CA ASP A 79 4.21 13.33 6.63
C ASP A 79 5.63 13.50 7.21
N ARG A 80 5.86 14.58 7.97
CA ARG A 80 7.13 14.89 8.63
C ARG A 80 8.31 14.92 7.66
N THR A 81 8.10 15.48 6.47
CA THR A 81 9.20 15.64 5.52
C THR A 81 10.09 16.81 5.94
N GLN A 82 11.29 16.89 5.37
CA GLN A 82 12.17 18.07 5.51
C GLN A 82 12.14 18.91 4.23
N ASP A 83 10.99 18.88 3.55
CA ASP A 83 10.82 19.52 2.25
C ASP A 83 10.44 20.99 2.43
N TYR A 84 10.84 21.81 1.47
CA TYR A 84 10.53 23.25 1.47
C TYR A 84 9.42 23.57 0.49
N VAL A 85 8.57 24.51 0.87
CA VAL A 85 7.47 25.00 0.06
C VAL A 85 7.50 26.52 0.01
N GLY A 86 7.41 27.08 -1.20
CA GLY A 86 7.22 28.51 -1.43
C GLY A 86 5.96 28.78 -2.26
N VAL A 87 5.45 30.01 -2.20
CA VAL A 87 4.29 30.45 -3.00
C VAL A 87 4.56 31.83 -3.61
N LEU A 88 4.47 31.90 -4.93
CA LEU A 88 4.62 33.09 -5.75
C LEU A 88 3.35 33.29 -6.59
N PHE A 89 2.86 34.52 -6.59
CA PHE A 89 1.79 35.00 -7.46
C PHE A 89 2.37 35.86 -8.58
N TYR A 90 1.82 35.73 -9.79
CA TYR A 90 2.16 36.60 -10.91
C TYR A 90 0.89 37.09 -11.62
N ASN A 91 0.99 38.11 -12.47
CA ASN A 91 -0.17 38.93 -12.90
C ASN A 91 -0.81 39.67 -11.72
N THR A 92 0.00 40.16 -10.78
CA THR A 92 -0.49 40.89 -9.61
C THR A 92 -0.44 42.40 -9.80
N LYS A 93 -1.27 43.14 -9.06
CA LYS A 93 -1.22 44.60 -9.01
C LYS A 93 -0.06 45.06 -8.12
N GLU A 94 0.02 44.52 -6.91
CA GLU A 94 1.15 44.71 -6.00
C GLU A 94 2.33 43.82 -6.42
N HIS A 95 3.55 44.22 -6.08
CA HIS A 95 4.75 43.41 -6.30
C HIS A 95 5.59 43.34 -5.02
N LYS A 96 6.21 42.17 -4.81
CA LYS A 96 7.08 41.89 -3.67
C LYS A 96 8.03 40.77 -4.06
N ASN A 97 9.23 41.11 -4.48
CA ASN A 97 10.28 40.12 -4.81
C ASN A 97 11.66 40.76 -4.69
N LYS A 98 12.72 39.94 -4.67
CA LYS A 98 14.12 40.39 -4.45
C LYS A 98 14.61 41.36 -5.52
N SER A 99 14.08 41.25 -6.73
CA SER A 99 14.47 42.03 -7.91
C SER A 99 13.55 43.23 -8.17
N ASP A 100 12.59 43.49 -7.27
CA ASP A 100 11.57 44.54 -7.41
C ASP A 100 10.84 44.53 -8.77
N ALA A 101 10.70 43.33 -9.36
CA ALA A 101 10.07 43.17 -10.66
C ALA A 101 8.55 43.36 -10.53
N ALA A 102 7.99 44.21 -11.39
CA ALA A 102 6.54 44.45 -11.43
C ALA A 102 5.74 43.17 -11.68
N HIS A 103 4.52 43.14 -11.15
CA HIS A 103 3.52 42.06 -11.32
C HIS A 103 3.92 40.68 -10.77
N ILE A 104 4.91 40.64 -9.88
CA ILE A 104 5.37 39.41 -9.22
C ILE A 104 5.35 39.62 -7.71
N TYR A 105 4.59 38.79 -7.00
CA TYR A 105 4.43 38.84 -5.55
C TYR A 105 4.80 37.49 -4.91
N VAL A 106 5.94 37.45 -4.22
CA VAL A 106 6.36 36.30 -3.41
C VAL A 106 5.63 36.39 -2.07
N LEU A 107 4.60 35.56 -1.90
CA LEU A 107 3.87 35.44 -0.64
C LEU A 107 4.77 34.77 0.41
N HIS A 108 5.30 33.60 0.08
CA HIS A 108 6.20 32.81 0.93
C HIS A 108 7.48 32.47 0.19
N ASP A 109 8.62 32.85 0.77
CA ASP A 109 9.92 32.32 0.35
C ASP A 109 9.98 30.80 0.55
N VAL A 110 10.79 30.12 -0.24
CA VAL A 110 10.95 28.66 -0.19
C VAL A 110 11.63 28.26 1.13
N ASP A 111 10.84 27.73 2.06
CA ASP A 111 11.27 27.33 3.40
C ASP A 111 10.36 26.21 3.95
N PHE A 112 10.64 25.74 5.16
CA PHE A 112 9.82 24.76 5.85
C PHE A 112 8.38 25.28 6.04
N PRO A 113 7.35 24.50 5.68
CA PRO A 113 5.97 24.90 5.89
C PRO A 113 5.66 25.03 7.38
N ASP A 114 4.98 26.10 7.76
CA ASP A 114 4.55 26.35 9.13
C ASP A 114 3.05 26.64 9.21
N VAL A 115 2.55 26.65 10.43
CA VAL A 115 1.12 26.82 10.73
C VAL A 115 0.61 28.20 10.27
N ASN A 116 1.42 29.24 10.37
CA ASN A 116 1.03 30.59 9.95
C ASN A 116 0.91 30.67 8.43
N ARG A 117 1.83 30.05 7.69
CA ARG A 117 1.75 29.94 6.22
C ARG A 117 0.50 29.21 5.78
N ILE A 118 0.19 28.08 6.42
CA ILE A 118 -1.04 27.30 6.14
C ILE A 118 -2.28 28.13 6.44
N ARG A 119 -2.30 28.85 7.58
CA ARG A 119 -3.42 29.73 7.94
C ARG A 119 -3.64 30.81 6.89
N GLU A 120 -2.57 31.51 6.50
CA GLU A 120 -2.63 32.58 5.51
C GLU A 120 -3.11 32.09 4.13
N LEU A 121 -2.63 30.93 3.66
CA LEU A 121 -3.10 30.32 2.42
C LEU A 121 -4.57 29.87 2.55
N SER A 122 -4.96 29.31 3.69
CA SER A 122 -6.34 28.89 3.95
C SER A 122 -7.31 30.09 3.94
N GLU A 123 -6.93 31.21 4.57
CA GLU A 123 -7.73 32.43 4.65
C GLU A 123 -7.85 33.13 3.28
N LEU A 124 -6.77 33.12 2.47
CA LEU A 124 -6.81 33.57 1.08
C LEU A 124 -7.71 32.68 0.21
N ALA A 125 -7.65 31.36 0.41
CA ALA A 125 -8.45 30.40 -0.34
C ALA A 125 -9.95 30.42 0.05
N SER A 126 -10.29 30.66 1.31
CA SER A 126 -11.68 30.83 1.77
C SER A 126 -12.25 32.19 1.41
N GLY A 127 -11.39 33.19 1.16
CA GLY A 127 -11.79 34.56 0.91
C GLY A 127 -12.02 35.39 2.18
N GLU A 128 -11.62 34.87 3.35
CA GLU A 128 -11.54 35.64 4.61
C GLU A 128 -10.57 36.81 4.45
N ILE A 129 -9.46 36.60 3.75
CA ILE A 129 -8.60 37.68 3.25
C ILE A 129 -9.01 38.00 1.83
N ASN A 130 -9.44 39.25 1.61
CA ASN A 130 -9.75 39.73 0.27
C ASN A 130 -8.46 39.85 -0.58
N PHE A 131 -8.32 38.95 -1.56
CA PHE A 131 -7.16 38.92 -2.46
C PHE A 131 -7.00 40.23 -3.24
N ASP A 132 -8.11 40.83 -3.69
CA ASP A 132 -8.08 42.02 -4.54
C ASP A 132 -7.63 43.27 -3.76
N GLU A 133 -7.98 43.36 -2.48
CA GLU A 133 -7.55 44.44 -1.61
C GLU A 133 -6.08 44.30 -1.19
N ARG A 134 -5.62 43.06 -1.00
CA ARG A 134 -4.27 42.79 -0.47
C ARG A 134 -3.18 42.73 -1.53
N ILE A 135 -3.47 42.11 -2.68
CA ILE A 135 -2.49 41.80 -3.72
C ILE A 135 -2.98 42.34 -5.08
N GLY A 136 -4.24 42.08 -5.41
CA GLY A 136 -4.87 42.52 -6.66
C GLY A 136 -4.38 41.77 -7.89
N SER A 137 -5.24 41.72 -8.91
CA SER A 137 -4.92 41.23 -10.26
C SER A 137 -4.47 42.37 -11.17
N SER A 138 -3.58 42.07 -12.13
CA SER A 138 -3.18 42.97 -13.21
C SER A 138 -3.30 42.28 -14.57
N ASN A 139 -3.73 43.04 -15.57
CA ASN A 139 -3.78 42.64 -16.98
C ASN A 139 -2.66 43.28 -17.82
N GLU A 140 -1.72 44.00 -17.20
CA GLU A 140 -0.62 44.65 -17.91
C GLU A 140 0.38 43.60 -18.43
N GLU A 141 0.88 43.80 -19.66
CA GLU A 141 1.85 42.88 -20.27
C GLU A 141 3.22 43.07 -19.59
N PHE A 142 3.73 42.00 -18.99
CA PHE A 142 5.03 42.01 -18.31
C PHE A 142 5.87 40.79 -18.70
N PRO A 143 7.22 40.84 -18.64
CA PRO A 143 8.06 39.73 -19.07
C PRO A 143 7.85 38.48 -18.21
N LEU A 144 7.26 37.42 -18.77
CA LEU A 144 7.11 36.13 -18.06
C LEU A 144 8.48 35.53 -17.67
N ALA A 145 9.52 35.85 -18.44
CA ALA A 145 10.91 35.55 -18.09
C ALA A 145 11.28 36.01 -16.66
N ASN A 146 10.72 37.11 -16.16
CA ASN A 146 10.98 37.61 -14.81
C ASN A 146 10.37 36.70 -13.74
N VAL A 147 9.26 36.01 -14.02
CA VAL A 147 8.67 35.01 -13.10
C VAL A 147 9.66 33.86 -12.92
N PHE A 148 10.17 33.31 -14.02
CA PHE A 148 11.17 32.24 -13.98
C PHE A 148 12.46 32.67 -13.27
N MET A 149 12.88 33.93 -13.44
CA MET A 149 14.01 34.49 -12.70
C MET A 149 13.75 34.61 -11.20
N ALA A 150 12.56 35.08 -10.78
CA ALA A 150 12.19 35.13 -9.36
C ALA A 150 12.14 33.72 -8.73
N CYS A 151 11.63 32.73 -9.48
CA CYS A 151 11.67 31.33 -9.08
C CYS A 151 13.12 30.82 -8.94
N ARG A 152 13.97 31.11 -9.92
CA ARG A 152 15.40 30.77 -9.89
C ARG A 152 16.08 31.34 -8.65
N GLU A 153 15.88 32.62 -8.36
CA GLU A 153 16.52 33.29 -7.21
C GLU A 153 16.15 32.67 -5.87
N SER A 154 14.91 32.17 -5.75
CA SER A 154 14.44 31.52 -4.53
C SER A 154 14.96 30.08 -4.40
N LEU A 155 15.00 29.32 -5.49
CA LEU A 155 15.41 27.91 -5.50
C LEU A 155 16.93 27.69 -5.61
N ALA A 156 17.66 28.62 -6.23
CA ALA A 156 19.11 28.52 -6.40
C ALA A 156 19.86 28.69 -5.06
N GLN A 157 19.28 29.42 -4.10
CA GLN A 157 19.88 29.64 -2.77
C GLN A 157 19.80 28.40 -1.86
N LEU A 158 19.05 27.38 -2.26
CA LEU A 158 18.89 26.16 -1.48
C LEU A 158 20.14 25.29 -1.49
N SER A 159 20.46 24.76 -0.31
CA SER A 159 21.63 23.88 -0.11
C SER A 159 21.64 22.67 -1.06
N PRO A 160 22.83 22.09 -1.34
CA PRO A 160 22.94 20.86 -2.14
C PRO A 160 22.23 19.63 -1.55
N SER A 161 21.73 19.72 -0.30
CA SER A 161 20.94 18.64 0.32
C SER A 161 19.57 18.44 -0.32
N PHE A 162 19.07 19.44 -1.06
CA PHE A 162 17.84 19.36 -1.85
C PHE A 162 18.15 18.67 -3.18
N LYS A 163 17.71 17.42 -3.32
CA LYS A 163 17.98 16.61 -4.52
C LYS A 163 17.05 16.95 -5.68
N THR A 164 15.84 17.39 -5.38
CA THR A 164 14.83 17.80 -6.37
C THR A 164 14.40 19.23 -6.07
N LYS A 165 14.34 20.05 -7.13
CA LYS A 165 13.89 21.45 -7.09
C LYS A 165 12.87 21.63 -8.19
N ARG A 166 11.64 22.01 -7.84
CA ARG A 166 10.51 21.97 -8.77
C ARG A 166 9.68 23.22 -8.68
N ILE A 167 9.21 23.69 -9.83
CA ILE A 167 8.27 24.79 -9.97
C ILE A 167 6.94 24.19 -10.38
N PHE A 168 5.92 24.37 -9.55
CA PHE A 168 4.55 23.99 -9.88
C PHE A 168 3.85 25.21 -10.46
N PHE A 169 3.81 25.25 -11.79
CA PHE A 169 3.32 26.39 -12.55
C PHE A 169 1.83 26.19 -12.88
N ILE A 170 0.95 26.99 -12.28
CA ILE A 170 -0.51 26.82 -12.37
C ILE A 170 -1.10 27.99 -13.17
N THR A 171 -1.74 27.72 -14.32
CA THR A 171 -2.27 28.75 -15.21
C THR A 171 -3.39 28.24 -16.13
N ASP A 172 -4.27 29.15 -16.55
CA ASP A 172 -5.24 28.93 -17.62
C ASP A 172 -4.80 29.55 -18.98
N GLN A 173 -3.62 30.17 -19.03
CA GLN A 173 -3.10 30.87 -20.20
C GLN A 173 -2.22 29.95 -21.06
N ASP A 174 -2.77 29.58 -22.22
CA ASP A 174 -2.10 28.68 -23.17
C ASP A 174 -1.13 29.40 -24.13
N GLN A 175 -1.26 30.72 -24.30
CA GLN A 175 -0.48 31.52 -25.25
C GLN A 175 0.08 32.81 -24.63
N PRO A 176 0.93 32.73 -23.59
CA PRO A 176 1.57 33.91 -23.04
C PRO A 176 2.42 34.62 -24.11
N HIS A 177 2.41 35.96 -24.10
CA HIS A 177 3.18 36.80 -25.02
C HIS A 177 2.92 36.55 -26.51
N LYS A 178 1.70 36.11 -26.89
CA LYS A 178 1.34 35.77 -28.28
C LYS A 178 1.75 36.83 -29.31
N LYS A 179 1.58 38.11 -28.98
CA LYS A 179 1.89 39.23 -29.87
C LYS A 179 3.36 39.65 -29.83
N ASN A 180 4.08 39.31 -28.75
CA ASN A 180 5.44 39.77 -28.49
C ASN A 180 6.44 38.62 -28.56
N ARG A 181 7.01 38.41 -29.75
CA ARG A 181 7.98 37.32 -30.00
C ARG A 181 9.23 37.41 -29.11
N TYR A 182 9.66 38.62 -28.74
CA TYR A 182 10.82 38.82 -27.89
C TYR A 182 10.57 38.30 -26.46
N LEU A 183 9.44 38.70 -25.85
CA LEU A 183 9.06 38.23 -24.52
C LEU A 183 8.80 36.72 -24.49
N ARG A 184 8.18 36.19 -25.55
CA ARG A 184 7.97 34.74 -25.72
C ARG A 184 9.30 34.00 -25.75
N SER A 185 10.22 34.41 -26.61
CA SER A 185 11.55 33.78 -26.71
C SER A 185 12.33 33.87 -25.40
N ALA A 186 12.28 35.01 -24.72
CA ALA A 186 12.95 35.19 -23.43
C ALA A 186 12.42 34.24 -22.35
N ALA A 187 11.10 34.02 -22.29
CA ALA A 187 10.49 33.09 -21.35
C ALA A 187 10.94 31.63 -21.59
N ILE A 188 11.01 31.21 -22.85
CA ILE A 188 11.49 29.88 -23.25
C ILE A 188 12.97 29.71 -22.86
N THR A 189 13.84 30.66 -23.23
CA THR A 189 15.25 30.63 -22.86
C THR A 189 15.44 30.54 -21.35
N ARG A 190 14.72 31.36 -20.57
CA ARG A 190 14.83 31.30 -19.10
C ARG A 190 14.35 29.99 -18.50
N THR A 191 13.43 29.29 -19.17
CA THR A 191 13.02 27.98 -18.68
C THR A 191 14.07 26.90 -18.97
N HIS A 192 14.76 26.97 -20.12
CA HIS A 192 15.91 26.11 -20.37
C HIS A 192 17.06 26.38 -19.38
N ASP A 193 17.34 27.65 -19.06
CA ASP A 193 18.32 28.01 -18.03
C ASP A 193 18.01 27.36 -16.66
N LEU A 194 16.72 27.21 -16.31
CA LEU A 194 16.28 26.52 -15.09
C LEU A 194 16.57 25.01 -15.15
N ALA A 195 16.30 24.37 -16.29
CA ALA A 195 16.57 22.95 -16.49
C ALA A 195 18.07 22.63 -16.41
N GLU A 196 18.95 23.50 -16.93
CA GLU A 196 20.41 23.34 -16.86
C GLU A 196 20.94 23.31 -15.42
N ILE A 197 20.28 24.00 -14.49
CA ILE A 197 20.63 24.00 -13.06
C ILE A 197 19.84 22.97 -12.24
N GLY A 198 19.12 22.06 -12.90
CA GLY A 198 18.37 20.98 -12.27
C GLY A 198 17.08 21.43 -11.58
N ILE A 199 16.46 22.53 -12.04
CA ILE A 199 15.13 22.94 -11.61
C ILE A 199 14.11 22.50 -12.66
N GLU A 200 13.17 21.65 -12.25
CA GLU A 200 12.10 21.15 -13.12
C GLU A 200 10.90 22.09 -13.10
N VAL A 201 10.26 22.29 -14.24
CA VAL A 201 9.00 23.06 -14.34
C VAL A 201 7.86 22.11 -14.66
N ASN A 202 6.94 21.93 -13.71
CA ASN A 202 5.73 21.12 -13.87
C ASN A 202 4.53 22.05 -14.09
N LEU A 203 3.95 21.99 -15.30
CA LEU A 203 2.77 22.77 -15.67
C LEU A 203 1.48 22.06 -15.22
N PHE A 204 0.63 22.79 -14.51
CA PHE A 204 -0.75 22.42 -14.18
C PHE A 204 -1.68 23.38 -14.92
N SER A 205 -2.20 22.92 -16.06
CA SER A 205 -3.09 23.70 -16.90
C SER A 205 -4.54 23.63 -16.43
N ILE A 206 -5.25 24.75 -16.53
CA ILE A 206 -6.67 24.86 -16.25
C ILE A 206 -7.40 25.22 -17.53
N ASN A 207 -8.50 24.51 -17.84
CA ASN A 207 -9.38 24.90 -18.94
C ASN A 207 -10.15 26.18 -18.59
N ARG A 208 -10.35 27.04 -19.59
CA ARG A 208 -11.32 28.13 -19.47
C ARG A 208 -12.72 27.62 -19.82
N PRO A 209 -13.78 28.24 -19.28
CA PRO A 209 -15.17 27.86 -19.61
C PRO A 209 -15.46 27.83 -21.11
N ASP A 210 -14.86 28.74 -21.87
CA ASP A 210 -15.06 28.96 -23.29
C ASP A 210 -14.00 28.28 -24.18
N LYS A 211 -12.92 27.75 -23.59
CA LYS A 211 -11.75 27.31 -24.35
C LYS A 211 -10.94 26.24 -23.63
N GLN A 212 -10.73 25.11 -24.31
CA GLN A 212 -9.76 24.10 -23.88
C GLN A 212 -8.32 24.61 -24.00
N PHE A 213 -7.50 24.27 -23.01
CA PHE A 213 -6.10 24.68 -22.95
C PHE A 213 -5.29 24.05 -24.10
N ASN A 214 -4.76 24.87 -25.02
CA ASN A 214 -3.94 24.38 -26.13
C ASN A 214 -2.45 24.37 -25.76
N PHE A 215 -1.99 23.22 -25.29
CA PHE A 215 -0.60 23.04 -24.86
C PHE A 215 0.43 23.34 -25.98
N ASN A 216 0.18 22.88 -27.20
CA ASN A 216 1.12 23.00 -28.33
C ASN A 216 1.35 24.45 -28.78
N ALA A 217 0.61 25.41 -28.23
CA ALA A 217 0.69 26.79 -28.63
C ALA A 217 1.86 27.56 -28.00
N PHE A 218 2.45 27.06 -26.90
CA PHE A 218 3.62 27.66 -26.23
C PHE A 218 4.35 26.65 -25.35
N TRP A 219 3.62 25.90 -24.54
CA TRP A 219 4.18 25.09 -23.47
C TRP A 219 4.95 23.85 -23.96
N SER A 220 4.74 23.40 -25.20
CA SER A 220 5.53 22.32 -25.83
C SER A 220 6.97 22.68 -26.12
N GLU A 221 7.32 23.97 -26.13
CA GLU A 221 8.70 24.42 -26.24
C GLU A 221 9.43 24.37 -24.88
N ILE A 222 8.68 24.21 -23.78
CA ILE A 222 9.17 24.38 -22.40
C ILE A 222 9.14 23.06 -21.62
N VAL A 223 8.06 22.28 -21.76
CA VAL A 223 7.87 21.00 -21.06
C VAL A 223 8.00 19.87 -22.08
N SER A 224 8.80 18.84 -21.75
CA SER A 224 9.12 17.74 -22.68
C SER A 224 7.88 16.92 -23.09
N ASP A 225 7.91 16.23 -24.24
CA ASP A 225 6.81 15.37 -24.71
C ASP A 225 6.49 14.19 -23.75
N GLU A 226 7.47 13.74 -22.96
CA GLU A 226 7.25 12.75 -21.91
C GLU A 226 6.57 13.36 -20.68
N ASP A 227 6.99 14.55 -20.28
CA ASP A 227 6.35 15.32 -19.21
C ASP A 227 4.95 15.80 -19.62
N LEU A 228 4.71 15.99 -20.90
CA LEU A 228 3.39 16.23 -21.47
C LEU A 228 2.44 15.07 -21.23
N LYS A 229 2.82 13.86 -21.66
CA LYS A 229 1.99 12.66 -21.52
C LYS A 229 1.86 12.21 -20.06
N LYS A 230 2.84 12.53 -19.22
CA LYS A 230 2.87 12.15 -17.80
C LYS A 230 2.34 13.24 -16.86
N ASN A 231 2.42 14.52 -17.23
CA ASN A 231 2.19 15.69 -16.34
C ASN A 231 1.15 16.69 -16.87
N HIS A 232 0.70 16.60 -18.13
CA HIS A 232 -0.41 17.45 -18.59
C HIS A 232 -1.70 16.94 -17.96
N VAL A 233 -2.08 17.62 -16.90
CA VAL A 233 -3.37 17.43 -16.25
C VAL A 233 -4.26 18.54 -16.74
N ASN A 234 -5.28 18.16 -17.51
CA ASN A 234 -6.38 19.04 -17.77
C ASN A 234 -7.31 19.02 -16.56
N THR A 235 -7.14 19.99 -15.65
CA THR A 235 -8.08 20.15 -14.55
C THR A 235 -9.36 20.72 -15.14
N SER A 236 -10.44 19.92 -15.15
CA SER A 236 -11.79 20.33 -15.57
C SER A 236 -12.44 21.30 -14.58
N GLY A 237 -11.70 22.30 -14.11
CA GLY A 237 -12.09 23.19 -13.02
C GLY A 237 -12.06 22.54 -11.64
N ASP A 238 -12.28 21.22 -11.50
CA ASP A 238 -12.44 20.56 -10.20
C ASP A 238 -11.19 20.65 -9.30
N ILE A 239 -11.38 21.30 -8.15
CA ILE A 239 -10.39 21.52 -7.10
C ILE A 239 -9.80 20.21 -6.56
N GLU A 240 -10.60 19.15 -6.47
CA GLU A 240 -10.17 17.86 -5.93
C GLU A 240 -9.20 17.16 -6.89
N VAL A 241 -9.44 17.33 -8.19
CA VAL A 241 -8.60 16.81 -9.27
C VAL A 241 -7.27 17.56 -9.33
N LEU A 242 -7.26 18.90 -9.20
CA LEU A 242 -6.02 19.68 -9.14
C LEU A 242 -5.17 19.26 -7.94
N VAL A 243 -5.79 19.18 -6.76
CA VAL A 243 -5.11 18.75 -5.53
C VAL A 243 -4.53 17.35 -5.71
N GLN A 244 -5.31 16.39 -6.20
CA GLN A 244 -4.84 15.02 -6.40
C GLN A 244 -3.64 14.95 -7.34
N HIS A 245 -3.68 15.69 -8.44
CA HIS A 245 -2.58 15.70 -9.41
C HIS A 245 -1.32 16.40 -8.90
N VAL A 246 -1.48 17.54 -8.23
CA VAL A 246 -0.39 18.20 -7.52
C VAL A 246 0.25 17.24 -6.52
N MET A 247 -0.55 16.49 -5.75
CA MET A 247 -0.07 15.50 -4.78
C MET A 247 0.67 14.33 -5.43
N THR A 248 0.15 13.78 -6.53
CA THR A 248 0.81 12.69 -7.28
C THR A 248 2.17 13.11 -7.80
N LYS A 249 2.32 14.36 -8.25
CA LYS A 249 3.60 14.90 -8.71
C LYS A 249 4.50 15.30 -7.56
N GLU A 250 3.94 15.78 -6.47
CA GLU A 250 4.70 16.18 -5.29
C GLU A 250 5.46 15.00 -4.67
N ALA A 251 4.88 13.79 -4.62
CA ALA A 251 5.54 12.66 -3.98
C ALA A 251 6.87 12.30 -4.68
N PRO A 252 8.05 12.51 -4.06
CA PRO A 252 9.31 12.13 -4.67
C PRO A 252 9.40 10.60 -4.77
N ARG A 253 9.94 10.09 -5.88
CA ARG A 253 10.22 8.65 -6.02
C ARG A 253 11.40 8.28 -5.12
N ARG A 254 11.11 7.71 -3.96
CA ARG A 254 12.14 7.32 -2.98
C ARG A 254 12.41 5.83 -3.08
N SER A 255 13.56 5.47 -3.65
CA SER A 255 14.01 4.07 -3.65
C SER A 255 14.45 3.67 -2.24
N ILE A 256 14.02 2.50 -1.80
CA ILE A 256 14.36 1.92 -0.50
C ILE A 256 15.68 1.15 -0.58
N PHE A 257 15.94 0.55 -1.74
CA PHE A 257 17.18 -0.14 -2.04
C PHE A 257 17.53 -0.01 -3.53
N SER A 258 18.82 -0.17 -3.83
CA SER A 258 19.35 -0.41 -5.18
C SER A 258 20.21 -1.67 -5.10
N LEU A 259 19.82 -2.70 -5.84
CA LEU A 259 20.36 -4.05 -5.74
C LEU A 259 20.72 -4.63 -7.12
N PRO A 260 21.74 -5.50 -7.19
CA PRO A 260 21.96 -6.32 -8.36
C PRO A 260 20.88 -7.39 -8.51
N PHE A 261 20.40 -7.59 -9.73
CA PHE A 261 19.53 -8.67 -10.15
C PHE A 261 20.34 -9.64 -11.01
N ARG A 262 20.55 -10.86 -10.52
CA ARG A 262 21.29 -11.94 -11.20
C ARG A 262 20.32 -12.90 -11.89
N LEU A 263 20.50 -13.11 -13.19
CA LEU A 263 19.70 -14.06 -13.97
C LEU A 263 20.17 -15.52 -13.81
N GLY A 264 21.35 -15.73 -13.25
CA GLY A 264 21.92 -17.04 -13.00
C GLY A 264 22.75 -17.07 -11.70
N PRO A 265 23.30 -18.24 -11.35
CA PRO A 265 24.17 -18.39 -10.18
C PRO A 265 25.52 -17.66 -10.32
N ASP A 266 25.96 -17.42 -11.55
CA ASP A 266 27.18 -16.67 -11.84
C ASP A 266 26.85 -15.18 -12.04
N ASP A 267 27.71 -14.30 -11.51
CA ASP A 267 27.57 -12.83 -11.58
C ASP A 267 27.66 -12.24 -13.01
N THR A 268 27.84 -13.08 -14.03
CA THR A 268 28.05 -12.68 -15.43
C THR A 268 26.84 -11.99 -16.06
N LEU A 269 25.62 -12.40 -15.70
CA LEU A 269 24.37 -11.83 -16.20
C LEU A 269 23.64 -11.11 -15.07
N THR A 270 24.13 -9.92 -14.76
CA THR A 270 23.62 -9.06 -13.68
C THR A 270 23.20 -7.70 -14.22
N PHE A 271 22.03 -7.22 -13.79
CA PHE A 271 21.55 -5.86 -14.07
C PHE A 271 21.07 -5.17 -12.80
N GLY A 272 20.98 -3.84 -12.80
CA GLY A 272 20.57 -3.05 -11.65
C GLY A 272 19.06 -2.91 -11.53
N VAL A 273 18.54 -3.00 -10.30
CA VAL A 273 17.15 -2.65 -9.97
C VAL A 273 17.06 -1.79 -8.72
N LYS A 274 16.12 -0.85 -8.72
CA LYS A 274 15.67 -0.09 -7.55
C LYS A 274 14.37 -0.67 -7.03
N GLY A 275 14.27 -0.78 -5.71
CA GLY A 275 13.05 -1.16 -5.01
C GLY A 275 12.32 0.03 -4.42
N TYR A 276 11.01 0.03 -4.54
CA TYR A 276 10.08 1.02 -4.00
C TYR A 276 9.00 0.30 -3.20
N VAL A 277 8.34 1.01 -2.29
CA VAL A 277 7.13 0.51 -1.62
C VAL A 277 5.99 1.44 -2.02
N LEU A 278 4.99 0.88 -2.70
CA LEU A 278 3.85 1.65 -3.19
C LEU A 278 2.77 1.84 -2.12
N CYS A 279 2.67 0.89 -1.18
CA CYS A 279 1.72 0.93 -0.09
C CYS A 279 2.41 0.45 1.19
N ILE A 280 2.34 1.27 2.23
CA ILE A 280 2.85 0.95 3.57
C ILE A 280 1.84 1.41 4.61
N GLU A 281 1.77 0.68 5.72
CA GLU A 281 0.95 1.08 6.85
C GLU A 281 1.43 2.44 7.40
N LYS A 282 0.54 3.43 7.39
CA LYS A 282 0.80 4.71 8.05
C LYS A 282 0.53 4.56 9.55
N LYS A 283 1.58 4.53 10.37
CA LYS A 283 1.45 4.48 11.83
C LYS A 283 1.22 5.87 12.43
N LYS A 284 0.60 5.92 13.62
CA LYS A 284 0.50 7.16 14.41
C LYS A 284 1.93 7.63 14.72
N PRO A 285 2.24 8.91 14.50
CA PRO A 285 3.61 9.34 14.62
C PRO A 285 4.06 9.42 16.09
N THR A 286 5.32 9.10 16.36
CA THR A 286 5.88 9.08 17.73
C THR A 286 5.99 10.50 18.31
N HIS A 287 5.79 10.64 19.62
CA HIS A 287 5.94 11.91 20.30
C HIS A 287 7.39 12.40 20.24
N GLN A 288 7.59 13.72 20.27
CA GLN A 288 8.90 14.33 20.38
C GLN A 288 8.99 15.14 21.66
N TRP A 289 10.13 15.06 22.32
CA TRP A 289 10.41 15.84 23.52
C TRP A 289 10.75 17.27 23.11
N ALA A 290 10.03 18.24 23.67
CA ALA A 290 10.25 19.66 23.42
C ALA A 290 10.60 20.40 24.72
N TYR A 291 11.59 21.28 24.64
CA TYR A 291 11.95 22.20 25.70
C TYR A 291 11.15 23.49 25.54
N MET A 292 10.21 23.72 26.47
CA MET A 292 9.23 24.82 26.43
C MET A 292 9.61 26.02 27.31
N LYS A 293 10.75 25.98 28.02
CA LYS A 293 11.14 27.07 28.95
C LYS A 293 11.88 28.24 28.26
N SER A 294 12.23 28.12 26.98
CA SER A 294 12.80 29.22 26.19
C SER A 294 11.72 29.89 25.33
N GLU A 295 11.95 31.15 24.93
CA GLU A 295 11.06 31.90 24.02
C GLU A 295 10.79 31.16 22.70
N ALA A 296 11.77 30.38 22.22
CA ALA A 296 11.58 29.46 21.10
C ALA A 296 11.47 28.02 21.60
N ILE A 297 10.53 27.25 21.05
CA ILE A 297 10.41 25.81 21.27
C ILE A 297 11.65 25.12 20.67
N LYS A 298 12.37 24.33 21.48
CA LYS A 298 13.54 23.56 21.02
C LYS A 298 13.29 22.07 21.15
N LEU A 299 13.48 21.33 20.06
CA LEU A 299 13.36 19.86 20.08
C LEU A 299 14.57 19.23 20.80
N ALA A 300 14.30 18.31 21.72
CA ALA A 300 15.33 17.57 22.42
C ALA A 300 15.85 16.41 21.57
N LYS A 301 17.18 16.23 21.53
CA LYS A 301 17.82 15.10 20.88
C LYS A 301 18.13 14.03 21.93
N SER A 302 17.52 12.85 21.80
CA SER A 302 17.85 11.71 22.65
C SER A 302 19.16 11.06 22.21
N LYS A 303 20.03 10.71 23.15
CA LYS A 303 21.27 9.97 22.92
C LYS A 303 21.40 8.89 23.98
N SER A 304 21.28 7.63 23.55
CA SER A 304 21.44 6.47 24.43
C SER A 304 22.89 6.02 24.46
N THR A 305 23.41 5.75 25.65
CA THR A 305 24.76 5.18 25.85
C THR A 305 24.70 4.12 26.93
N TYR A 306 25.28 2.95 26.66
CA TYR A 306 25.41 1.87 27.63
C TYR A 306 26.59 2.14 28.57
N ILE A 307 26.38 1.90 29.87
CA ILE A 307 27.35 2.12 30.93
C ILE A 307 27.44 0.83 31.75
N CYS A 308 28.64 0.38 32.05
CA CYS A 308 28.87 -0.75 32.95
C CYS A 308 28.45 -0.38 34.37
N ALA A 309 27.60 -1.20 35.00
CA ALA A 309 27.08 -0.93 36.34
C ALA A 309 28.18 -0.88 37.41
N ASP A 310 29.22 -1.71 37.29
CA ASP A 310 30.28 -1.82 38.30
C ASP A 310 31.38 -0.76 38.14
N THR A 311 31.76 -0.44 36.90
CA THR A 311 32.90 0.46 36.62
C THR A 311 32.49 1.88 36.24
N ALA A 312 31.19 2.11 35.99
CA ALA A 312 30.64 3.34 35.41
C ALA A 312 31.30 3.76 34.07
N GLN A 313 32.03 2.85 33.42
CA GLN A 313 32.65 3.10 32.12
C GLN A 313 31.63 2.92 31.00
N ARG A 314 31.76 3.75 29.98
CA ARG A 314 30.94 3.64 28.77
C ARG A 314 31.33 2.38 27.99
N LEU A 315 30.33 1.57 27.67
CA LEU A 315 30.51 0.36 26.87
C LEU A 315 30.48 0.71 25.37
N LEU A 316 31.43 0.15 24.63
CA LEU A 316 31.43 0.12 23.18
C LEU A 316 30.70 -1.13 22.69
N SER A 317 30.30 -1.16 21.42
CA SER A 317 29.63 -2.34 20.83
C SER A 317 30.48 -3.61 20.91
N ALA A 318 31.81 -3.50 20.95
CA ALA A 318 32.71 -4.63 21.12
C ALA A 318 32.75 -5.19 22.56
N ASP A 319 32.35 -4.38 23.55
CA ASP A 319 32.28 -4.79 24.96
C ASP A 319 30.96 -5.54 25.28
N ILE A 320 30.02 -5.53 24.33
CA ILE A 320 28.68 -6.10 24.48
C ILE A 320 28.63 -7.43 23.71
N LYS A 321 28.15 -8.48 24.40
CA LYS A 321 27.84 -9.78 23.80
C LYS A 321 26.38 -10.11 24.03
N TYR A 322 25.84 -10.95 23.16
CA TYR A 322 24.48 -11.45 23.24
C TYR A 322 24.50 -12.86 23.81
N TYR A 323 23.44 -13.30 24.45
CA TYR A 323 23.32 -14.69 24.86
C TYR A 323 21.88 -15.16 24.72
N TYR A 324 21.72 -16.46 24.43
CA TYR A 324 20.44 -17.15 24.44
C TYR A 324 20.49 -18.24 25.50
N GLU A 325 19.43 -18.34 26.31
CA GLU A 325 19.35 -19.34 27.36
C GLU A 325 18.60 -20.57 26.85
N PHE A 326 19.26 -21.73 26.91
CA PHE A 326 18.68 -23.00 26.49
C PHE A 326 19.00 -24.08 27.52
N GLY A 327 17.97 -24.72 28.08
CA GLY A 327 18.16 -25.75 29.12
C GLY A 327 18.83 -25.27 30.41
N GLY A 328 18.79 -23.96 30.69
CA GLY A 328 19.49 -23.35 31.84
C GLY A 328 20.96 -23.00 31.58
N GLU A 329 21.46 -23.24 30.37
CA GLU A 329 22.80 -22.82 29.94
C GLU A 329 22.71 -21.54 29.10
N LYS A 330 23.66 -20.62 29.33
CA LYS A 330 23.78 -19.38 28.54
C LYS A 330 24.75 -19.60 27.39
N ILE A 331 24.22 -19.60 26.18
CA ILE A 331 25.01 -19.70 24.95
C ILE A 331 25.31 -18.28 24.47
N VAL A 332 26.58 -17.89 24.53
CA VAL A 332 27.02 -16.51 24.25
C VAL A 332 27.48 -16.38 22.80
N PHE A 333 27.05 -15.31 22.14
CA PHE A 333 27.45 -14.94 20.78
C PHE A 333 27.97 -13.51 20.74
N THR A 334 28.95 -13.29 19.88
CA THR A 334 29.36 -11.96 19.44
C THR A 334 28.41 -11.44 18.36
N ASN A 335 28.39 -10.13 18.13
CA ASN A 335 27.58 -9.54 17.06
C ASN A 335 28.01 -10.06 15.67
N ASP A 336 29.30 -10.28 15.46
CA ASP A 336 29.82 -10.82 14.19
C ASP A 336 29.34 -12.24 13.94
N GLU A 337 29.33 -13.11 14.97
CA GLU A 337 28.79 -14.47 14.87
C GLU A 337 27.29 -14.46 14.56
N ILE A 338 26.50 -13.58 15.19
CA ILE A 338 25.07 -13.43 14.87
C ILE A 338 24.87 -13.02 13.41
N ASN A 339 25.65 -12.06 12.92
CA ASN A 339 25.57 -11.62 11.53
C ASN A 339 26.02 -12.71 10.54
N GLU A 340 27.00 -13.53 10.92
CA GLU A 340 27.45 -14.67 10.14
C GLU A 340 26.38 -15.77 10.06
N LEU A 341 25.69 -16.06 11.17
CA LEU A 341 24.55 -17.00 11.19
C LEU A 341 23.41 -16.56 10.25
N LYS A 342 23.18 -15.24 10.12
CA LYS A 342 22.19 -14.68 9.18
C LYS A 342 22.68 -14.68 7.71
N LYS A 343 23.97 -14.93 7.44
CA LYS A 343 24.58 -14.78 6.12
C LYS A 343 24.31 -16.00 5.23
N PHE A 344 23.27 -15.91 4.41
CA PHE A 344 23.00 -16.88 3.34
C PHE A 344 22.91 -16.21 1.98
N GLY A 345 23.74 -16.64 1.01
CA GLY A 345 23.84 -16.04 -0.32
C GLY A 345 24.42 -14.62 -0.32
N GLU A 346 24.50 -14.01 -1.50
CA GLU A 346 24.95 -12.62 -1.65
C GLU A 346 23.79 -11.63 -1.58
N MET A 347 24.08 -10.38 -1.22
CA MET A 347 23.10 -9.29 -1.30
C MET A 347 22.64 -9.11 -2.75
N GLY A 348 21.34 -8.99 -2.97
CA GLY A 348 20.75 -8.89 -4.31
C GLY A 348 19.51 -9.76 -4.50
N ILE A 349 19.07 -9.83 -5.75
CA ILE A 349 17.97 -10.67 -6.21
C ILE A 349 18.58 -11.70 -7.17
N THR A 350 18.43 -12.98 -6.88
CA THR A 350 18.91 -14.07 -7.74
C THR A 350 17.73 -14.87 -8.27
N LEU A 351 17.61 -14.95 -9.60
CA LEU A 351 16.57 -15.74 -10.26
C LEU A 351 16.81 -17.24 -10.06
N LEU A 352 15.79 -17.94 -9.56
CA LEU A 352 15.79 -19.40 -9.42
C LEU A 352 15.06 -20.07 -10.59
N GLY A 353 14.07 -19.41 -11.18
CA GLY A 353 13.35 -19.90 -12.34
C GLY A 353 11.99 -19.23 -12.50
N PHE A 354 11.16 -19.78 -13.40
CA PHE A 354 9.83 -19.25 -13.70
C PHE A 354 8.74 -20.28 -13.40
N LYS A 355 7.60 -19.81 -12.90
CA LYS A 355 6.38 -20.61 -12.73
C LYS A 355 5.21 -19.97 -13.47
N PRO A 356 4.17 -20.73 -13.86
CA PRO A 356 2.94 -20.15 -14.41
C PRO A 356 2.23 -19.25 -13.40
N TYR A 357 1.58 -18.18 -13.86
CA TYR A 357 0.89 -17.22 -13.02
C TYR A 357 -0.18 -17.84 -12.12
N ASN A 358 -0.90 -18.88 -12.59
CA ASN A 358 -1.94 -19.58 -11.82
C ASN A 358 -1.45 -20.26 -10.52
N ARG A 359 -0.13 -20.45 -10.37
CA ARG A 359 0.50 -20.98 -9.16
C ARG A 359 0.68 -19.91 -8.09
N PHE A 360 0.66 -18.63 -8.45
CA PHE A 360 0.63 -17.54 -7.49
C PHE A 360 -0.74 -17.51 -6.80
N LYS A 361 -0.73 -17.52 -5.47
CA LYS A 361 -1.95 -17.46 -4.65
C LYS A 361 -1.89 -16.20 -3.81
N PHE A 362 -2.92 -15.37 -3.96
CA PHE A 362 -3.01 -14.09 -3.26
C PHE A 362 -2.93 -14.22 -1.72
N HIS A 363 -3.45 -15.30 -1.16
CA HIS A 363 -3.43 -15.57 0.29
C HIS A 363 -2.08 -16.06 0.84
N TYR A 364 -1.06 -16.27 -0.01
CA TYR A 364 0.30 -16.60 0.42
C TYR A 364 1.18 -15.35 0.50
N HIS A 365 0.63 -14.26 0.98
CA HIS A 365 1.30 -12.98 1.15
C HIS A 365 1.37 -12.65 2.64
N ILE A 366 2.57 -12.38 3.16
CA ILE A 366 2.79 -12.18 4.60
C ILE A 366 3.11 -10.71 4.94
N GLU A 367 3.88 -10.03 4.09
CA GLU A 367 4.31 -8.64 4.31
C GLU A 367 4.03 -7.78 3.09
N HIS A 368 4.07 -6.45 3.22
CA HIS A 368 3.88 -5.53 2.10
C HIS A 368 4.79 -5.83 0.88
N PRO A 369 4.28 -5.74 -0.37
CA PRO A 369 5.07 -6.02 -1.54
C PRO A 369 6.02 -4.85 -1.87
N TYR A 370 7.15 -5.18 -2.50
CA TYR A 370 8.05 -4.20 -3.08
C TYR A 370 7.83 -4.09 -4.58
N PHE A 371 7.91 -2.89 -5.13
CA PHE A 371 7.88 -2.66 -6.57
C PHE A 371 9.29 -2.43 -7.07
N ILE A 372 9.76 -3.24 -8.03
CA ILE A 372 11.09 -3.10 -8.62
C ILE A 372 11.04 -2.45 -10.00
N TYR A 373 12.02 -1.60 -10.27
CA TYR A 373 12.19 -0.86 -11.53
C TYR A 373 13.68 -0.84 -11.92
N PRO A 374 14.06 -0.76 -13.21
CA PRO A 374 15.47 -0.78 -13.62
C PRO A 374 16.28 0.38 -13.03
N ASP A 375 17.57 0.12 -12.83
CA ASP A 375 18.55 1.09 -12.33
C ASP A 375 19.82 1.09 -13.19
N GLU A 376 20.06 2.16 -13.94
CA GLU A 376 21.21 2.33 -14.84
C GLU A 376 22.45 2.90 -14.13
N GLU A 377 22.37 3.29 -12.85
CA GLU A 377 23.48 3.97 -12.17
C GLU A 377 24.75 3.11 -12.07
N LYS A 378 24.60 1.81 -11.80
CA LYS A 378 25.71 0.88 -11.58
C LYS A 378 25.93 -0.12 -12.72
N TYR A 379 24.88 -0.41 -13.48
CA TYR A 379 24.88 -1.45 -14.50
C TYR A 379 24.25 -0.88 -15.78
N GLU A 380 25.07 -0.67 -16.80
CA GLU A 380 24.61 -0.17 -18.10
C GLU A 380 23.80 -1.25 -18.85
N GLY A 381 22.68 -0.86 -19.46
CA GLY A 381 21.79 -1.78 -20.19
C GLY A 381 20.75 -2.47 -19.32
N SER A 382 20.60 -2.02 -18.07
CA SER A 382 19.63 -2.58 -17.12
C SER A 382 18.18 -2.39 -17.57
N THR A 383 17.85 -1.22 -18.11
CA THR A 383 16.52 -0.87 -18.62
C THR A 383 16.13 -1.78 -19.77
N ARG A 384 17.04 -2.00 -20.72
CA ARG A 384 16.80 -2.89 -21.87
C ARG A 384 16.57 -4.33 -21.41
N THR A 385 17.38 -4.82 -20.49
CA THR A 385 17.30 -6.19 -19.98
C THR A 385 16.03 -6.39 -19.16
N PHE A 386 15.72 -5.45 -18.26
CA PHE A 386 14.50 -5.44 -17.47
C PHE A 386 13.25 -5.40 -18.35
N ALA A 387 13.22 -4.52 -19.37
CA ALA A 387 12.08 -4.41 -20.28
C ALA A 387 11.83 -5.72 -21.04
N ALA A 388 12.89 -6.37 -21.52
CA ALA A 388 12.77 -7.67 -22.19
C ALA A 388 12.22 -8.76 -21.25
N LEU A 389 12.72 -8.81 -20.00
CA LEU A 389 12.23 -9.74 -18.98
C LEU A 389 10.75 -9.49 -18.66
N HIS A 390 10.41 -8.23 -18.38
CA HIS A 390 9.06 -7.80 -18.04
C HIS A 390 8.06 -8.14 -19.16
N GLN A 391 8.39 -7.77 -20.40
CA GLN A 391 7.55 -8.06 -21.56
C GLN A 391 7.33 -9.57 -21.72
N LYS A 392 8.39 -10.39 -21.61
CA LYS A 392 8.27 -11.85 -21.77
C LYS A 392 7.52 -12.53 -20.63
N MET A 393 7.63 -12.03 -19.40
CA MET A 393 6.84 -12.51 -18.26
C MET A 393 5.34 -12.27 -18.48
N LEU A 394 4.97 -11.11 -19.04
CA LEU A 394 3.58 -10.80 -19.38
C LEU A 394 3.06 -11.64 -20.54
N GLU A 395 3.84 -11.78 -21.62
CA GLU A 395 3.45 -12.56 -22.81
C GLU A 395 3.25 -14.05 -22.50
N LEU A 396 4.09 -14.62 -21.62
CA LEU A 396 4.07 -16.03 -21.28
C LEU A 396 3.23 -16.36 -20.04
N GLU A 397 2.61 -15.35 -19.42
CA GLU A 397 1.87 -15.46 -18.15
C GLU A 397 2.68 -16.19 -17.07
N LYS A 398 3.94 -15.76 -16.87
CA LYS A 398 4.86 -16.35 -15.90
C LYS A 398 5.25 -15.39 -14.80
N ILE A 399 5.43 -15.94 -13.61
CA ILE A 399 6.07 -15.29 -12.48
C ILE A 399 7.53 -15.77 -12.39
N ALA A 400 8.42 -14.90 -11.94
CA ALA A 400 9.79 -15.29 -11.62
C ALA A 400 9.86 -15.64 -10.12
N ILE A 401 10.53 -16.73 -9.78
CA ILE A 401 10.83 -17.12 -8.40
C ILE A 401 12.27 -16.74 -8.15
N CYS A 402 12.50 -15.94 -7.11
CA CYS A 402 13.81 -15.39 -6.79
C CYS A 402 14.17 -15.63 -5.33
N GLN A 403 15.47 -15.80 -5.10
CA GLN A 403 16.08 -15.64 -3.79
C GLN A 403 16.45 -14.17 -3.62
N VAL A 404 16.04 -13.57 -2.51
CA VAL A 404 16.19 -12.13 -2.25
C VAL A 404 16.88 -11.91 -0.92
N ARG A 405 17.90 -11.05 -0.94
CA ARG A 405 18.57 -10.55 0.26
C ARG A 405 18.76 -9.04 0.14
N LEU A 406 17.96 -8.29 0.88
CA LEU A 406 17.87 -6.83 0.74
C LEU A 406 19.03 -6.07 1.39
N ARG A 407 19.59 -6.59 2.49
CA ARG A 407 20.63 -5.94 3.28
C ARG A 407 21.73 -6.94 3.66
N LYS A 408 22.89 -6.44 4.08
CA LYS A 408 23.98 -7.29 4.59
C LYS A 408 23.61 -8.03 5.87
N THR A 409 22.76 -7.46 6.70
CA THR A 409 22.32 -8.04 7.99
C THR A 409 21.03 -8.84 7.87
N SER A 410 20.30 -8.73 6.76
CA SER A 410 19.04 -9.44 6.56
C SER A 410 19.29 -10.90 6.14
N VAL A 411 18.40 -11.78 6.59
CA VAL A 411 18.31 -13.16 6.09
C VAL A 411 17.82 -13.18 4.64
N SER A 412 18.18 -14.24 3.92
CA SER A 412 17.70 -14.46 2.56
C SER A 412 16.30 -15.06 2.58
N ARG A 413 15.41 -14.56 1.72
CA ARG A 413 14.03 -15.06 1.59
C ARG A 413 13.68 -15.40 0.14
N ILE A 414 12.61 -16.16 -0.05
CA ILE A 414 12.08 -16.45 -1.39
C ILE A 414 10.96 -15.48 -1.73
N SER A 415 10.96 -14.95 -2.95
CA SER A 415 9.93 -14.06 -3.46
C SER A 415 9.37 -14.52 -4.81
N ALA A 416 8.10 -14.24 -5.05
CA ALA A 416 7.47 -14.27 -6.36
C ALA A 416 7.48 -12.86 -6.98
N LEU A 417 8.08 -12.75 -8.15
CA LEU A 417 8.09 -11.57 -8.99
C LEU A 417 6.97 -11.65 -10.02
N VAL A 418 6.06 -10.69 -9.98
CA VAL A 418 4.87 -10.60 -10.82
C VAL A 418 4.97 -9.35 -11.69
N ALA A 419 5.05 -9.52 -13.00
CA ALA A 419 5.09 -8.39 -13.92
C ALA A 419 3.74 -7.65 -13.95
N GLN A 420 3.79 -6.31 -13.85
CA GLN A 420 2.64 -5.41 -13.83
C GLN A 420 2.66 -4.54 -15.08
N LYS A 421 1.53 -4.51 -15.82
CA LYS A 421 1.34 -3.63 -16.98
C LYS A 421 1.11 -2.19 -16.51
N GLU A 422 1.45 -1.24 -17.37
CA GLU A 422 1.04 0.15 -17.17
C GLU A 422 -0.47 0.27 -17.37
N GLU A 423 -1.13 0.97 -16.46
CA GLU A 423 -2.53 1.34 -16.56
C GLU A 423 -2.64 2.86 -16.37
N LEU A 424 -3.32 3.51 -17.31
CA LEU A 424 -3.56 4.95 -17.33
C LEU A 424 -5.06 5.19 -17.16
N ASP A 425 -5.43 6.29 -16.51
CA ASP A 425 -6.82 6.74 -16.41
C ASP A 425 -7.30 7.47 -17.68
N GLU A 426 -8.56 7.93 -17.66
CA GLU A 426 -9.19 8.68 -18.75
C GLU A 426 -8.50 10.00 -19.08
N TYR A 427 -7.72 10.54 -18.14
CA TYR A 427 -6.97 11.80 -18.26
C TYR A 427 -5.49 11.59 -18.60
N GLY A 428 -5.06 10.33 -18.79
CA GLY A 428 -3.68 9.97 -19.09
C GLY A 428 -2.77 9.90 -17.85
N ALA A 429 -3.31 10.06 -16.64
CA ALA A 429 -2.55 9.89 -15.41
C ALA A 429 -2.36 8.40 -15.09
N GLN A 430 -1.17 8.06 -14.58
CA GLN A 430 -0.78 6.68 -14.31
C GLN A 430 -1.45 6.15 -13.04
N ILE A 431 -2.32 5.13 -13.19
CA ILE A 431 -2.94 4.39 -12.08
C ILE A 431 -1.98 3.30 -11.58
N HIS A 432 -1.45 2.50 -12.51
CA HIS A 432 -0.50 1.43 -12.21
C HIS A 432 0.77 1.61 -13.01
N PRO A 433 1.95 1.71 -12.35
CA PRO A 433 3.21 1.85 -13.06
C PRO A 433 3.63 0.54 -13.75
N PRO A 434 4.33 0.60 -14.90
CA PRO A 434 4.96 -0.57 -15.49
C PRO A 434 6.14 -1.01 -14.63
N GLY A 435 6.21 -2.30 -14.29
CA GLY A 435 7.33 -2.83 -13.52
C GLY A 435 7.02 -4.21 -12.98
N ILE A 436 7.70 -4.62 -11.91
CA ILE A 436 7.53 -5.95 -11.33
C ILE A 436 7.23 -5.80 -9.83
N GLN A 437 6.16 -6.43 -9.38
CA GLN A 437 5.82 -6.55 -7.96
C GLN A 437 6.54 -7.75 -7.36
N MET A 438 7.17 -7.57 -6.21
CA MET A 438 7.92 -8.57 -5.46
C MET A 438 7.16 -8.92 -4.19
N TYR A 439 6.59 -10.13 -4.19
CA TYR A 439 5.83 -10.69 -3.08
C TYR A 439 6.70 -11.72 -2.35
N PHE A 440 7.00 -11.50 -1.07
CA PHE A 440 7.65 -12.53 -0.26
C PHE A 440 6.69 -13.70 -0.02
N LEU A 441 7.21 -14.91 -0.21
CA LEU A 441 6.45 -16.15 -0.04
C LEU A 441 6.65 -16.71 1.36
N PRO A 442 5.60 -17.32 1.96
CA PRO A 442 5.71 -18.05 3.21
C PRO A 442 6.62 -19.26 3.08
N TYR A 443 7.38 -19.51 4.14
CA TYR A 443 7.94 -20.82 4.43
C TYR A 443 6.89 -21.72 5.07
N ALA A 444 7.21 -23.00 5.21
CA ALA A 444 6.30 -23.98 5.82
C ALA A 444 5.89 -23.59 7.25
N GLU A 445 6.78 -22.92 7.98
CA GLU A 445 6.57 -22.47 9.36
C GLU A 445 5.55 -21.33 9.48
N ASP A 446 5.39 -20.53 8.43
CA ASP A 446 4.43 -19.42 8.38
C ASP A 446 2.99 -19.92 8.13
N LEU A 447 2.84 -21.13 7.58
CA LEU A 447 1.55 -21.70 7.22
C LEU A 447 0.88 -22.31 8.44
N ARG A 448 -0.29 -21.78 8.81
CA ARG A 448 -1.10 -22.29 9.92
C ARG A 448 -2.13 -23.30 9.40
N PRO A 449 -2.06 -24.58 9.80
CA PRO A 449 -3.04 -25.58 9.39
C PRO A 449 -4.41 -25.26 9.98
N LEU A 450 -5.47 -25.62 9.26
CA LEU A 450 -6.82 -25.55 9.80
C LEU A 450 -6.99 -26.59 10.93
N PRO A 451 -7.79 -26.30 11.97
CA PRO A 451 -8.14 -27.28 12.98
C PRO A 451 -8.79 -28.52 12.36
N GLU A 452 -8.50 -29.71 12.90
CA GLU A 452 -8.99 -31.01 12.38
C GLU A 452 -10.51 -31.11 12.24
N TRP A 453 -11.26 -30.35 13.04
CA TRP A 453 -12.72 -30.31 13.05
C TRP A 453 -13.33 -29.34 12.01
N SER A 454 -12.51 -28.75 11.15
CA SER A 454 -12.95 -27.84 10.08
C SER A 454 -13.52 -28.63 8.90
N GLU A 455 -14.65 -29.31 9.08
CA GLU A 455 -15.39 -29.89 7.97
C GLU A 455 -16.10 -28.79 7.18
N LEU A 456 -15.58 -28.49 5.98
CA LEU A 456 -16.21 -27.57 5.05
C LEU A 456 -17.38 -28.26 4.36
N THR A 457 -18.59 -27.96 4.79
CA THR A 457 -19.81 -28.36 4.06
C THR A 457 -20.19 -27.24 3.09
N SER A 458 -20.27 -27.56 1.80
CA SER A 458 -20.74 -26.61 0.79
C SER A 458 -22.19 -26.19 1.07
N ALA A 459 -22.48 -24.90 0.90
CA ALA A 459 -23.84 -24.40 1.05
C ALA A 459 -24.75 -24.96 -0.06
N PRO A 460 -26.02 -25.26 0.25
CA PRO A 460 -27.07 -25.54 -0.74
C PRO A 460 -27.17 -24.47 -1.84
N SER A 461 -27.53 -24.89 -3.06
CA SER A 461 -27.60 -24.01 -4.25
C SER A 461 -28.66 -22.91 -4.12
N ASP A 462 -29.79 -23.22 -3.48
CA ASP A 462 -30.85 -22.26 -3.18
C ASP A 462 -30.37 -21.16 -2.23
N LEU A 463 -29.61 -21.49 -1.20
CA LEU A 463 -28.99 -20.49 -0.31
C LEU A 463 -27.97 -19.62 -1.03
N ALA A 464 -27.18 -20.20 -1.94
CA ALA A 464 -26.23 -19.46 -2.76
C ALA A 464 -26.94 -18.45 -3.68
N GLN A 465 -28.07 -18.83 -4.30
CA GLN A 465 -28.87 -17.95 -5.15
C GLN A 465 -29.47 -16.77 -4.37
N ILE A 466 -30.02 -17.02 -3.17
CA ILE A 466 -30.52 -15.94 -2.31
C ILE A 466 -29.39 -14.97 -1.95
N MET A 467 -28.20 -15.48 -1.67
CA MET A 467 -27.03 -14.65 -1.34
C MET A 467 -26.53 -13.85 -2.55
N GLU A 468 -26.63 -14.37 -3.77
CA GLU A 468 -26.31 -13.65 -5.00
C GLU A 468 -27.22 -12.41 -5.19
N GLU A 469 -28.52 -12.56 -4.89
CA GLU A 469 -29.48 -11.44 -4.90
C GLU A 469 -29.19 -10.40 -3.80
N VAL A 470 -28.47 -10.77 -2.73
CA VAL A 470 -28.01 -9.86 -1.68
C VAL A 470 -26.71 -9.16 -2.07
N ILE A 471 -25.76 -9.87 -2.67
CA ILE A 471 -24.43 -9.33 -3.02
C ILE A 471 -24.56 -8.33 -4.18
N THR A 472 -25.31 -8.68 -5.22
CA THR A 472 -25.39 -7.89 -6.47
C THR A 472 -25.78 -6.42 -6.24
N PRO A 473 -26.81 -6.08 -5.42
CA PRO A 473 -27.17 -4.69 -5.14
C PRO A 473 -26.22 -3.95 -4.18
N LEU A 474 -25.35 -4.69 -3.48
CA LEU A 474 -24.34 -4.15 -2.56
C LEU A 474 -22.97 -3.95 -3.24
N THR A 475 -22.75 -4.56 -4.39
CA THR A 475 -21.53 -4.39 -5.18
C THR A 475 -21.32 -2.91 -5.54
N ILE A 476 -20.12 -2.41 -5.25
CA ILE A 476 -19.71 -1.05 -5.61
C ILE A 476 -19.43 -1.05 -7.12
N LYS A 477 -20.32 -0.42 -7.91
CA LYS A 477 -20.23 -0.41 -9.38
C LYS A 477 -18.91 0.17 -9.92
N SER A 478 -18.33 1.13 -9.21
CA SER A 478 -17.05 1.76 -9.57
C SER A 478 -15.82 1.03 -9.01
N GLY A 479 -16.01 -0.15 -8.40
CA GLY A 479 -14.94 -0.90 -7.76
C GLY A 479 -14.57 -0.37 -6.37
N PHE A 480 -13.83 -1.21 -5.63
CA PHE A 480 -13.23 -0.80 -4.36
C PHE A 480 -11.99 0.05 -4.63
N SER A 481 -11.95 1.25 -4.04
CA SER A 481 -10.79 2.15 -4.09
C SER A 481 -10.33 2.42 -2.65
N PRO A 482 -9.09 2.06 -2.27
CA PRO A 482 -8.56 2.29 -0.93
C PRO A 482 -8.60 3.76 -0.50
N ASP A 483 -8.38 4.70 -1.43
CA ASP A 483 -8.28 6.14 -1.14
C ASP A 483 -9.57 6.75 -0.58
N LYS A 484 -10.72 6.09 -0.82
CA LYS A 484 -12.03 6.49 -0.28
C LYS A 484 -12.15 6.21 1.22
N PHE A 485 -11.27 5.40 1.79
CA PHE A 485 -11.32 4.95 3.19
C PHE A 485 -10.09 5.45 3.95
N LYS A 486 -10.23 6.62 4.60
CA LYS A 486 -9.18 7.19 5.45
C LYS A 486 -9.20 6.51 6.83
N SER A 487 -8.03 6.26 7.41
CA SER A 487 -7.92 5.77 8.80
C SER A 487 -8.58 6.75 9.78
N PRO A 488 -9.64 6.35 10.50
CA PRO A 488 -10.37 7.24 11.40
C PRO A 488 -9.49 7.75 12.55
N ALA A 489 -8.64 6.87 13.10
CA ALA A 489 -7.73 7.22 14.18
C ALA A 489 -6.70 8.27 13.75
N LEU A 490 -6.09 8.11 12.56
CA LEU A 490 -5.10 9.05 12.06
C LEU A 490 -5.71 10.36 11.64
N LYS A 491 -6.82 10.33 10.90
CA LYS A 491 -7.46 11.55 10.45
C LYS A 491 -7.96 12.35 11.67
N ARG A 492 -8.58 11.72 12.68
CA ARG A 492 -8.90 12.41 13.94
C ARG A 492 -7.67 12.99 14.64
N PHE A 493 -6.56 12.26 14.67
CA PHE A 493 -5.31 12.75 15.26
C PHE A 493 -4.79 14.02 14.56
N TYR A 494 -4.78 14.04 13.23
CA TYR A 494 -4.32 15.20 12.46
C TYR A 494 -5.31 16.37 12.49
N ASP A 495 -6.62 16.09 12.44
CA ASP A 495 -7.66 17.13 12.54
C ASP A 495 -7.56 17.84 13.90
N VAL A 496 -7.38 17.09 15.00
CA VAL A 496 -7.16 17.68 16.33
C VAL A 496 -5.89 18.52 16.37
N LEU A 497 -4.78 18.02 15.80
CA LEU A 497 -3.52 18.74 15.76
C LEU A 497 -3.64 20.04 14.93
N GLN A 498 -4.36 20.00 13.82
CA GLN A 498 -4.64 21.14 12.96
C GLN A 498 -5.51 22.19 13.67
N CYS A 499 -6.57 21.77 14.37
CA CYS A 499 -7.40 22.67 15.16
C CYS A 499 -6.59 23.37 16.26
N ILE A 500 -5.78 22.62 17.01
CA ILE A 500 -4.90 23.19 18.06
C ILE A 500 -3.89 24.16 17.45
N ALA A 501 -3.31 23.82 16.30
CA ALA A 501 -2.31 24.66 15.64
C ALA A 501 -2.93 25.97 15.11
N LEU A 502 -4.11 25.89 14.50
CA LEU A 502 -4.79 27.03 13.88
C LEU A 502 -5.70 27.80 14.84
N ASP A 503 -5.67 27.50 16.14
CA ASP A 503 -6.58 28.04 17.16
C ASP A 503 -8.07 27.93 16.76
N LYS A 504 -8.44 26.83 16.10
CA LYS A 504 -9.82 26.53 15.69
C LYS A 504 -10.50 25.61 16.69
N GLU A 505 -11.82 25.74 16.79
CA GLU A 505 -12.62 24.81 17.60
C GLU A 505 -12.59 23.39 17.02
N LEU A 506 -12.61 22.42 17.92
CA LEU A 506 -12.69 21.01 17.53
C LEU A 506 -14.11 20.69 17.07
N PRO A 507 -14.28 20.00 15.93
CA PRO A 507 -15.61 19.57 15.51
C PRO A 507 -16.19 18.57 16.51
N GLU A 508 -17.46 18.76 16.88
CA GLU A 508 -18.17 17.87 17.81
C GLU A 508 -18.41 16.47 17.22
N THR A 509 -18.56 16.40 15.90
CA THR A 509 -18.87 15.17 15.18
C THR A 509 -17.78 14.82 14.18
N TYR A 510 -17.55 13.53 14.03
CA TYR A 510 -16.52 13.00 13.15
C TYR A 510 -17.09 11.92 12.24
N THR A 511 -16.89 12.08 10.94
CA THR A 511 -17.37 11.13 9.94
C THR A 511 -16.34 10.03 9.71
N ASP A 512 -16.67 8.82 10.15
CA ASP A 512 -15.91 7.60 9.87
C ASP A 512 -16.42 6.96 8.56
N SER A 513 -15.57 6.96 7.52
CA SER A 513 -15.93 6.37 6.23
C SER A 513 -15.83 4.84 6.19
N THR A 514 -15.27 4.21 7.22
CA THR A 514 -15.15 2.75 7.34
C THR A 514 -16.41 2.09 7.88
N VAL A 515 -17.29 2.87 8.55
CA VAL A 515 -18.56 2.38 9.08
C VAL A 515 -19.54 2.08 7.94
N PRO A 516 -20.09 0.85 7.84
CA PRO A 516 -21.07 0.52 6.81
C PRO A 516 -22.33 1.39 6.90
N LYS A 517 -22.88 1.78 5.75
CA LYS A 517 -24.14 2.54 5.67
C LYS A 517 -25.36 1.65 5.95
N VAL A 518 -25.52 1.22 7.21
CA VAL A 518 -26.51 0.21 7.64
C VAL A 518 -27.92 0.51 7.16
N ASN A 519 -28.37 1.77 7.25
CA ASN A 519 -29.72 2.16 6.81
C ASN A 519 -29.92 1.98 5.30
N ALA A 520 -28.91 2.32 4.50
CA ALA A 520 -28.94 2.14 3.05
C ALA A 520 -28.91 0.65 2.68
N ILE A 521 -28.07 -0.14 3.35
CA ILE A 521 -27.99 -1.60 3.17
C ILE A 521 -29.34 -2.24 3.50
N ARG A 522 -29.93 -1.90 4.65
CA ARG A 522 -31.24 -2.41 5.09
C ARG A 522 -32.35 -2.07 4.08
N LYS A 523 -32.34 -0.85 3.54
CA LYS A 523 -33.33 -0.41 2.54
C LYS A 523 -33.19 -1.20 1.23
N ARG A 524 -31.97 -1.52 0.79
CA ARG A 524 -31.71 -2.23 -0.48
C ARG A 524 -32.00 -3.72 -0.40
N VAL A 525 -31.48 -4.40 0.63
CA VAL A 525 -31.44 -5.88 0.67
C VAL A 525 -32.04 -6.49 1.94
N GLY A 526 -32.61 -5.69 2.84
CA GLY A 526 -33.08 -6.15 4.15
C GLY A 526 -34.14 -7.26 4.08
N LYS A 527 -35.03 -7.25 3.07
CA LYS A 527 -36.03 -8.32 2.89
C LYS A 527 -35.38 -9.65 2.50
N LYS A 528 -34.38 -9.61 1.62
CA LYS A 528 -33.65 -10.80 1.15
C LYS A 528 -32.77 -11.39 2.23
N PHE A 529 -32.16 -10.55 3.07
CA PHE A 529 -31.48 -11.03 4.29
C PHE A 529 -32.42 -11.76 5.25
N LEU A 530 -33.67 -11.28 5.43
CA LEU A 530 -34.65 -11.97 6.28
C LEU A 530 -35.07 -13.31 5.68
N GLU A 531 -35.20 -13.40 4.35
CA GLU A 531 -35.47 -14.64 3.62
C GLU A 531 -34.32 -15.64 3.80
N PHE A 532 -33.08 -15.20 3.59
CA PHE A 532 -31.87 -16.00 3.82
C PHE A 532 -31.82 -16.54 5.26
N ASN A 533 -32.00 -15.67 6.25
CA ASN A 533 -31.96 -16.08 7.67
C ASN A 533 -33.02 -17.12 8.00
N LYS A 534 -34.24 -16.98 7.47
CA LYS A 534 -35.30 -17.98 7.68
C LYS A 534 -34.91 -19.33 7.08
N ARG A 535 -34.36 -19.34 5.86
CA ARG A 535 -33.97 -20.58 5.19
C ARG A 535 -32.82 -21.28 5.92
N VAL A 536 -31.79 -20.53 6.33
CA VAL A 536 -30.67 -21.08 7.12
C VAL A 536 -31.15 -21.70 8.43
N ILE A 537 -32.11 -21.07 9.12
CA ILE A 537 -32.67 -21.63 10.37
C ILE A 537 -33.42 -22.93 10.09
N LEU A 538 -34.27 -22.97 9.05
CA LEU A 538 -34.99 -24.19 8.66
C LEU A 538 -34.03 -25.33 8.30
N ASP A 539 -32.99 -25.04 7.51
CA ASP A 539 -31.99 -26.05 7.12
C ASP A 539 -31.22 -26.57 8.35
N ALA A 540 -30.90 -25.69 9.31
CA ALA A 540 -30.26 -26.08 10.55
C ALA A 540 -31.17 -26.94 11.45
N GLU A 541 -32.48 -26.70 11.44
CA GLU A 541 -33.48 -27.50 12.14
C GLU A 541 -33.65 -28.89 11.48
N GLU A 542 -33.72 -28.94 10.15
CA GLU A 542 -33.76 -30.20 9.38
C GLU A 542 -32.51 -31.06 9.62
N ILE A 543 -31.31 -30.45 9.63
CA ILE A 543 -30.05 -31.16 9.92
C ILE A 543 -30.04 -31.71 11.36
N LYS A 544 -30.58 -30.96 12.33
CA LYS A 544 -30.69 -31.42 13.72
C LYS A 544 -31.69 -32.57 13.87
N ALA A 545 -32.84 -32.49 13.19
CA ALA A 545 -33.85 -33.55 13.19
C ALA A 545 -33.29 -34.84 12.57
N ASN A 546 -32.65 -34.75 11.41
CA ASN A 546 -32.02 -35.89 10.73
C ASN A 546 -30.86 -36.51 11.54
N ARG A 547 -30.19 -35.74 12.41
CA ARG A 547 -29.18 -36.29 13.35
C ARG A 547 -29.80 -37.01 14.55
N GLN A 548 -31.02 -36.65 14.96
CA GLN A 548 -31.72 -37.32 16.06
C GLN A 548 -32.30 -38.68 15.64
N ASP A 549 -32.61 -38.87 14.36
CA ASP A 549 -33.14 -40.14 13.82
C ASP A 549 -32.06 -41.25 13.66
N ILE A 550 -30.78 -40.97 13.94
CA ILE A 550 -29.65 -41.93 13.89
C ILE A 550 -29.23 -42.43 15.29
N VAL A 551 -29.92 -42.03 16.37
CA VAL A 551 -29.64 -42.59 17.71
C VAL A 551 -30.30 -43.96 17.85
N HIS A 552 -29.49 -45.01 17.71
CA HIS A 552 -29.83 -46.37 18.12
C HIS A 552 -30.29 -46.37 19.59
N GLU A 553 -31.47 -46.96 19.85
CA GLU A 553 -32.10 -47.04 21.18
C GLU A 553 -31.11 -47.39 22.30
N PRO A 554 -31.00 -46.57 23.37
CA PRO A 554 -30.20 -46.96 24.53
C PRO A 554 -30.93 -48.05 25.31
N LYS A 555 -30.36 -49.27 25.33
CA LYS A 555 -30.77 -50.31 26.29
C LYS A 555 -30.62 -49.79 27.73
N PRO A 556 -31.59 -50.04 28.62
CA PRO A 556 -31.59 -49.48 29.96
C PRO A 556 -30.51 -50.13 30.82
N THR A 557 -29.53 -49.35 31.27
CA THR A 557 -28.54 -49.79 32.27
C THR A 557 -29.06 -49.49 33.68
N LYS A 558 -29.15 -50.54 34.50
CA LYS A 558 -29.55 -50.50 35.90
C LYS A 558 -28.59 -49.64 36.72
N ALA A 559 -29.17 -48.81 37.59
CA ALA A 559 -28.49 -47.92 38.51
C ALA A 559 -27.43 -48.64 39.38
N ARG A 560 -26.23 -48.05 39.46
CA ARG A 560 -25.09 -48.50 40.26
C ARG A 560 -25.23 -47.97 41.69
N ALA A 561 -25.61 -48.83 42.63
CA ALA A 561 -25.51 -48.57 44.05
C ALA A 561 -24.05 -48.74 44.52
N GLN A 562 -23.56 -47.78 45.30
CA GLN A 562 -22.26 -47.78 45.97
C GLN A 562 -22.17 -48.91 47.01
N ARG A 563 -21.04 -49.65 47.06
CA ARG A 563 -20.58 -50.33 48.29
C ARG A 563 -19.06 -50.38 48.38
N LYS A 564 -18.61 -50.23 49.64
CA LYS A 564 -17.26 -50.11 50.19
C LYS A 564 -16.36 -51.34 49.98
N ALA A 565 -15.06 -51.10 50.12
CA ALA A 565 -13.92 -52.02 50.10
C ALA A 565 -13.96 -53.15 51.15
N THR A 566 -13.37 -54.31 50.82
CA THR A 566 -12.34 -55.03 51.63
C THR A 566 -11.80 -56.30 50.92
N THR A 567 -10.45 -56.39 50.92
CA THR A 567 -9.53 -57.57 51.03
C THR A 567 -9.55 -58.77 50.07
N ASP A 568 -8.38 -58.95 49.43
CA ASP A 568 -7.55 -60.16 49.20
C ASP A 568 -8.10 -61.46 48.56
N THR A 569 -7.62 -61.80 47.36
CA THR A 569 -6.57 -62.81 47.07
C THR A 569 -6.49 -63.15 45.57
N ALA A 570 -5.32 -63.61 45.12
CA ALA A 570 -4.87 -63.75 43.74
C ALA A 570 -5.49 -64.91 42.92
N ALA A 571 -5.67 -64.70 41.61
CA ALA A 571 -5.44 -65.73 40.58
C ALA A 571 -5.33 -65.10 39.17
N LYS A 572 -4.33 -65.56 38.40
CA LYS A 572 -4.01 -65.20 37.01
C LYS A 572 -5.12 -65.64 36.03
N SER A 573 -5.45 -64.78 35.06
CA SER A 573 -5.90 -65.20 33.73
C SER A 573 -5.84 -64.02 32.75
N LYS A 574 -5.01 -64.15 31.71
CA LYS A 574 -4.95 -63.24 30.56
C LYS A 574 -6.11 -63.57 29.63
N THR A 575 -6.98 -62.61 29.35
CA THR A 575 -7.80 -62.63 28.14
C THR A 575 -7.82 -61.24 27.51
N LYS A 576 -7.35 -61.20 26.26
CA LYS A 576 -7.24 -60.02 25.40
C LYS A 576 -8.60 -59.36 25.23
N ALA A 577 -8.67 -58.05 25.46
CA ALA A 577 -9.71 -57.21 24.91
C ALA A 577 -9.54 -57.16 23.38
N ALA A 578 -10.63 -57.41 22.65
CA ALA A 578 -10.70 -57.22 21.20
C ALA A 578 -10.87 -55.71 20.90
N PRO A 579 -10.09 -55.11 20.00
CA PRO A 579 -10.39 -53.80 19.45
C PRO A 579 -11.38 -53.95 18.29
N GLU A 580 -12.55 -53.31 18.41
CA GLU A 580 -13.40 -52.93 17.27
C GLU A 580 -12.83 -51.65 16.67
N ASP A 581 -11.79 -51.78 15.84
CA ASP A 581 -11.37 -50.74 14.89
C ASP A 581 -11.38 -51.37 13.50
N GLY A 582 -12.35 -50.96 12.68
CA GLY A 582 -12.42 -51.36 11.27
C GLY A 582 -11.27 -50.72 10.50
N VAL A 583 -10.38 -51.54 9.97
CA VAL A 583 -9.23 -51.08 9.17
C VAL A 583 -9.72 -50.48 7.85
N ASP A 584 -9.27 -49.26 7.51
CA ASP A 584 -9.53 -48.63 6.21
C ASP A 584 -8.73 -49.34 5.10
N VAL A 585 -9.42 -50.24 4.38
CA VAL A 585 -8.88 -51.04 3.29
C VAL A 585 -8.47 -50.18 2.09
N GLU A 586 -9.09 -49.01 1.90
CA GLU A 586 -8.84 -48.10 0.79
C GLU A 586 -7.54 -47.31 1.01
N ALA A 587 -7.28 -46.86 2.24
CA ALA A 587 -5.99 -46.27 2.61
C ALA A 587 -4.83 -47.28 2.47
N LEU A 588 -5.03 -48.53 2.93
CA LEU A 588 -4.00 -49.57 2.82
C LEU A 588 -3.67 -49.95 1.37
N TRP A 589 -4.62 -49.84 0.44
CA TRP A 589 -4.36 -50.07 -0.97
C TRP A 589 -3.56 -48.93 -1.60
N LYS A 590 -3.93 -47.67 -1.31
CA LYS A 590 -3.17 -46.49 -1.79
C LYS A 590 -1.71 -46.50 -1.34
N ASP A 591 -1.45 -47.04 -0.14
CA ASP A 591 -0.11 -47.19 0.43
C ASP A 591 0.65 -48.45 -0.07
N GLY A 592 0.07 -49.23 -1.00
CA GLY A 592 0.69 -50.46 -1.51
C GLY A 592 0.77 -51.60 -0.50
N ARG A 593 -0.06 -51.57 0.56
CA ARG A 593 -0.03 -52.48 1.72
C ARG A 593 -1.30 -53.32 1.88
N ALA A 594 -2.11 -53.45 0.82
CA ALA A 594 -3.39 -54.16 0.84
C ALA A 594 -3.28 -55.62 1.34
N GLU A 595 -2.15 -56.30 1.12
CA GLU A 595 -1.90 -57.67 1.60
C GLU A 595 -1.99 -57.82 3.13
N LYS A 596 -1.75 -56.72 3.88
CA LYS A 596 -1.80 -56.70 5.35
C LYS A 596 -3.22 -56.63 5.91
N ALA A 597 -4.22 -56.33 5.08
CA ALA A 597 -5.62 -56.32 5.51
C ALA A 597 -6.12 -57.75 5.81
N LYS A 598 -7.01 -57.89 6.80
CA LYS A 598 -7.65 -59.18 7.10
C LYS A 598 -8.67 -59.50 6.01
N VAL A 599 -8.86 -60.79 5.74
CA VAL A 599 -9.83 -61.26 4.74
C VAL A 599 -11.25 -60.75 5.04
N ALA A 600 -11.62 -60.63 6.32
CA ALA A 600 -12.92 -60.11 6.73
C ALA A 600 -13.12 -58.65 6.31
N ASP A 601 -12.09 -57.81 6.44
CA ASP A 601 -12.15 -56.37 6.12
C ASP A 601 -12.26 -56.17 4.60
N ILE A 602 -11.49 -56.93 3.81
CA ILE A 602 -11.56 -56.91 2.34
C ILE A 602 -12.94 -57.38 1.86
N LYS A 603 -13.50 -58.45 2.47
CA LYS A 603 -14.85 -58.93 2.13
C LYS A 603 -15.93 -57.91 2.48
N ALA A 604 -15.83 -57.25 3.63
CA ALA A 604 -16.78 -56.21 4.04
C ALA A 604 -16.76 -55.01 3.07
N TYR A 605 -15.56 -54.58 2.64
CA TYR A 605 -15.40 -53.51 1.66
C TYR A 605 -15.97 -53.88 0.27
N LEU A 606 -15.61 -55.06 -0.26
CA LEU A 606 -16.11 -55.52 -1.56
C LEU A 606 -17.63 -55.76 -1.57
N THR A 607 -18.20 -56.23 -0.45
CA THR A 607 -19.65 -56.40 -0.31
C THR A 607 -20.37 -55.05 -0.28
N LYS A 608 -19.79 -54.04 0.38
CA LYS A 608 -20.33 -52.67 0.43
C LYS A 608 -20.40 -52.03 -0.97
N ILE A 609 -19.50 -52.42 -1.87
CA ILE A 609 -19.43 -51.94 -3.27
C ILE A 609 -20.19 -52.87 -4.23
N GLY A 610 -20.89 -53.90 -3.71
CA GLY A 610 -21.76 -54.77 -4.49
C GLY A 610 -21.06 -55.89 -5.25
N ARG A 611 -19.82 -56.24 -4.90
CA ARG A 611 -19.07 -57.36 -5.51
C ARG A 611 -19.31 -58.67 -4.76
N THR A 612 -19.38 -59.79 -5.48
CA THR A 612 -19.60 -61.11 -4.90
C THR A 612 -18.33 -61.64 -4.24
N VAL A 613 -18.38 -61.90 -2.94
CA VAL A 613 -17.23 -62.32 -2.10
C VAL A 613 -17.29 -63.78 -1.61
N THR A 614 -18.36 -64.50 -1.94
CA THR A 614 -18.62 -65.87 -1.49
C THR A 614 -17.70 -66.86 -2.21
N GLY A 615 -17.03 -67.74 -1.46
CA GLY A 615 -16.14 -68.79 -2.01
C GLY A 615 -14.72 -68.35 -2.40
N LYS A 616 -14.43 -67.04 -2.43
CA LYS A 616 -13.12 -66.51 -2.88
C LYS A 616 -12.02 -66.62 -1.84
N ARG A 617 -10.81 -66.96 -2.29
CA ARG A 617 -9.56 -66.99 -1.48
C ARG A 617 -8.96 -65.58 -1.35
N LYS A 618 -8.04 -65.38 -0.41
CA LYS A 618 -7.46 -64.04 -0.13
C LYS A 618 -6.79 -63.40 -1.35
N ALA A 619 -6.09 -64.17 -2.18
CA ALA A 619 -5.46 -63.68 -3.41
C ALA A 619 -6.50 -63.15 -4.41
N GLU A 620 -7.57 -63.91 -4.64
CA GLU A 620 -8.69 -63.51 -5.53
C GLU A 620 -9.42 -62.26 -5.02
N LEU A 621 -9.54 -62.10 -3.70
CA LEU A 621 -10.13 -60.90 -3.10
C LEU A 621 -9.23 -59.66 -3.25
N LEU A 622 -7.90 -59.84 -3.25
CA LEU A 622 -6.94 -58.76 -3.47
C LEU A 622 -6.91 -58.32 -4.94
N GLU A 623 -7.00 -59.26 -5.88
CA GLU A 623 -7.12 -58.95 -7.31
C GLU A 623 -8.43 -58.19 -7.62
N GLU A 624 -9.55 -58.62 -7.01
CA GLU A 624 -10.82 -57.91 -7.18
C GLU A 624 -10.79 -56.52 -6.54
N LEU A 625 -10.13 -56.38 -5.39
CA LEU A 625 -9.90 -55.08 -4.76
C LEU A 625 -9.05 -54.18 -5.66
N ASP A 626 -7.95 -54.70 -6.23
CA ASP A 626 -7.09 -53.94 -7.13
C ASP A 626 -7.81 -53.48 -8.41
N SER A 627 -8.65 -54.36 -8.98
CA SER A 627 -9.50 -54.02 -10.13
C SER A 627 -10.49 -52.89 -9.80
N VAL A 628 -11.19 -52.99 -8.66
CA VAL A 628 -12.17 -51.97 -8.23
C VAL A 628 -11.50 -50.64 -7.92
N MET A 629 -10.30 -50.67 -7.34
CA MET A 629 -9.58 -49.45 -6.97
C MET A 629 -8.98 -48.76 -8.19
N LYS A 630 -8.53 -49.51 -9.21
CA LYS A 630 -8.12 -48.95 -10.51
C LYS A 630 -9.29 -48.40 -11.34
N GLU A 631 -10.49 -48.99 -11.23
CA GLU A 631 -11.71 -48.42 -11.81
C GLU A 631 -12.10 -47.10 -11.13
N LYS A 632 -11.91 -47.00 -9.81
CA LYS A 632 -12.29 -45.83 -9.00
C LYS A 632 -11.25 -44.71 -9.07
N TYR A 633 -9.98 -45.05 -9.31
CA TYR A 633 -8.84 -44.14 -9.42
C TYR A 633 -8.01 -44.48 -10.68
N PRO A 634 -8.51 -44.16 -11.88
CA PRO A 634 -7.70 -44.26 -13.10
C PRO A 634 -6.55 -43.24 -13.03
N ASP A 635 -5.34 -43.65 -13.44
CA ASP A 635 -4.13 -42.82 -13.46
C ASP A 635 -4.29 -41.48 -14.21
#